data_AF-A0A8H6WFG9-F1
#
_entry.id   AF-A0A8H6WFG9-F1
#
_cell.length_a   1.000
_cell.length_b   1.000
_cell.length_c   1.000
_cell.angle_alpha   90.00
_cell.angle_beta   90.00
_cell.angle_gamma   90.00
#
_symmetry.space_group_name_H-M   'P 1'
#
loop_
_entity.id
_entity.type
_entity.pdbx_description
1 polymer ?
#
loop_
_entity_poly.entity_id
_entity_poly.type
_entity_poly.pdbx_seq_one_letter_code
_entity_poly.pdbx_strand_id
1 'polypeptide(L)'
;MSEPTVWSKRTDLRRMGAMMGGGVGLTIGFLFGSWSIFQHGAGPRGVLHTLSRTMLTSAASFSFFLAIGSVIRSDGLQDDQLRMLVPVPAVRSRAEGLQLMRARWEAERLSKNPQLRVDKSQ
;
A
#
# COMPACT_ATOMS: atom_id res chain seq x y z
N MET A 1 25.39 -9.72 16.79
CA MET A 1 24.14 -9.43 16.07
C MET A 1 23.51 -8.19 16.70
N SER A 2 23.67 -7.03 16.07
CA SER A 2 23.20 -5.75 16.59
C SER A 2 21.70 -5.64 16.31
N GLU A 3 20.86 -5.71 17.34
CA GLU A 3 19.43 -5.45 17.19
C GLU A 3 19.23 -4.02 16.66
N PRO A 4 18.53 -3.83 15.53
CA PRO A 4 18.25 -2.49 15.04
C PRO A 4 17.28 -1.82 16.00
N THR A 5 17.77 -0.76 16.65
CA THR A 5 16.98 0.06 17.57
C THR A 5 15.69 0.54 16.89
N VAL A 6 14.62 0.72 17.68
CA VAL A 6 13.31 1.21 17.22
C VAL A 6 13.40 2.53 16.45
N TRP A 7 14.44 3.33 16.71
CA TRP A 7 14.74 4.57 15.99
C TRP A 7 15.26 4.31 14.57
N SER A 8 16.12 3.32 14.38
CA SER A 8 16.59 2.90 13.06
C SER A 8 15.45 2.38 12.21
N LYS A 9 14.58 1.52 12.76
CA LYS A 9 13.38 1.03 12.05
C LYS A 9 12.44 2.15 11.63
N ARG A 10 12.08 3.07 12.55
CA ARG A 10 11.23 4.23 12.22
C ARG A 10 11.82 5.12 11.13
N THR A 11 13.14 5.26 11.11
CA THR A 11 13.84 6.04 10.08
C THR A 11 13.78 5.34 8.72
N ASP A 12 13.89 4.01 8.69
CA ASP A 12 13.80 3.22 7.46
C ASP A 12 12.40 3.27 6.84
N LEU A 13 11.35 3.13 7.64
CA LEU A 13 9.98 3.15 7.14
C LEU A 13 9.61 4.54 6.57
N ARG A 14 10.05 5.62 7.23
CA ARG A 14 9.92 6.99 6.67
C ARG A 14 10.58 7.12 5.31
N ARG A 15 11.81 6.61 5.17
CA ARG A 15 12.56 6.67 3.92
C ARG A 15 11.85 5.89 2.82
N MET A 16 11.33 4.71 3.13
CA MET A 16 10.61 3.87 2.18
C MET A 16 9.31 4.55 1.72
N GLY A 17 8.53 5.14 2.64
CA GLY A 17 7.33 5.90 2.33
C GLY A 17 7.61 7.18 1.54
N ALA A 18 8.69 7.89 1.87
CA ALA A 18 9.12 9.07 1.14
C ALA A 18 9.62 8.75 -0.27
N MET A 19 10.37 7.66 -0.48
CA MET A 19 10.83 7.26 -1.81
C MET A 19 9.66 6.84 -2.72
N MET A 20 8.74 6.02 -2.22
CA MET A 20 7.58 5.60 -3.00
C MET A 20 6.62 6.78 -3.27
N GLY A 21 6.39 7.63 -2.27
CA GLY A 21 5.59 8.84 -2.42
C GLY A 21 6.21 9.87 -3.36
N GLY A 22 7.53 9.99 -3.33
CA GLY A 22 8.32 10.83 -4.23
C GLY A 22 8.18 10.36 -5.66
N GLY A 23 8.38 9.08 -5.94
CA GLY A 23 8.26 8.53 -7.30
C GLY A 23 6.87 8.74 -7.92
N VAL A 24 5.81 8.46 -7.16
CA VAL A 24 4.41 8.64 -7.63
C VAL A 24 4.06 10.13 -7.78
N GLY A 25 4.50 10.98 -6.83
CA GLY A 25 4.26 12.43 -6.92
C GLY A 25 5.01 13.10 -8.07
N LEU A 26 6.20 12.60 -8.42
CA LEU A 26 7.00 13.08 -9.55
C LEU A 26 6.36 12.69 -10.89
N THR A 27 5.82 11.47 -11.02
CA THR A 27 5.13 11.02 -12.24
C THR A 27 3.79 11.71 -12.46
N ILE A 28 2.98 11.90 -11.41
CA ILE A 28 1.73 12.66 -11.49
C ILE A 28 2.02 14.14 -11.78
N GLY A 29 3.04 14.72 -11.13
CA GLY A 29 3.51 16.07 -11.41
C GLY A 29 4.11 16.24 -12.81
N PHE A 30 4.70 15.18 -13.37
CA PHE A 30 5.16 15.11 -14.77
C PHE A 30 3.99 15.16 -15.74
N LEU A 31 2.97 14.33 -15.53
CA LEU A 31 1.77 14.28 -16.37
C LEU A 31 1.02 15.62 -16.34
N PHE A 32 0.76 16.15 -15.15
CA PHE A 32 0.03 17.43 -15.00
C PHE A 32 0.86 18.62 -15.48
N GLY A 33 2.17 18.63 -15.22
CA GLY A 33 3.07 19.66 -15.72
C GLY A 33 3.18 19.65 -17.26
N SER A 34 3.35 18.48 -17.86
CA SER A 34 3.39 18.32 -19.32
C SER A 34 2.07 18.72 -19.97
N TRP A 35 0.94 18.37 -19.34
CA TRP A 35 -0.39 18.81 -19.77
C TRP A 35 -0.58 20.32 -19.69
N SER A 36 -0.08 20.96 -18.62
CA SER A 36 -0.10 22.42 -18.47
C SER A 36 0.69 23.14 -19.56
N ILE A 37 1.82 22.56 -20.00
CA ILE A 37 2.63 23.11 -21.10
C ILE A 37 1.90 22.99 -22.44
N PHE A 38 1.24 21.86 -22.67
CA PHE A 38 0.50 21.61 -23.91
C PHE A 38 -0.73 22.53 -24.04
N GLN A 39 -1.42 22.83 -22.93
CA GLN A 39 -2.60 23.70 -22.93
C GLN A 39 -2.30 25.21 -22.87
N HIS A 40 -1.31 25.64 -22.09
CA HIS A 40 -1.07 27.08 -21.85
C HIS A 40 0.11 27.65 -22.66
N GLY A 41 0.78 26.80 -23.45
CA GLY A 41 2.00 27.14 -24.16
C GLY A 41 3.21 27.30 -23.21
N ALA A 42 4.41 27.29 -23.79
CA ALA A 42 5.65 27.59 -23.08
C ALA A 42 5.63 29.06 -22.63
N GLY A 43 5.05 29.32 -21.46
CA GLY A 43 5.04 30.67 -20.87
C GLY A 43 6.45 31.26 -20.77
N PRO A 44 6.57 32.59 -20.63
CA PRO A 44 7.82 33.36 -20.75
C PRO A 44 8.96 33.00 -19.77
N ARG A 45 8.73 32.04 -18.85
CA ARG A 45 9.70 31.51 -17.90
C ARG A 45 10.27 30.14 -18.30
N GLY A 46 9.89 29.62 -19.48
CA GLY A 46 10.35 28.35 -20.02
C GLY A 46 9.61 27.13 -19.46
N VAL A 47 9.45 26.13 -20.33
CA VAL A 47 8.78 24.85 -20.07
C VAL A 47 9.35 24.15 -18.83
N LEU A 48 10.68 24.16 -18.70
CA LEU A 48 11.40 23.44 -17.64
C LEU A 48 11.14 23.99 -16.24
N HIS A 49 10.95 25.31 -16.08
CA HIS A 49 10.70 25.92 -14.77
C HIS A 49 9.30 25.56 -14.24
N THR A 50 8.28 25.66 -15.09
CA THR A 50 6.90 25.33 -14.69
C THR A 50 6.75 23.83 -14.43
N LEU A 51 7.32 23.00 -15.30
CA LEU A 51 7.33 21.54 -15.18
C LEU A 51 8.03 21.07 -13.90
N SER A 52 9.23 21.58 -13.63
CA SER A 52 9.99 21.20 -12.42
C SER A 52 9.28 21.68 -11.14
N ARG A 53 8.66 22.87 -11.15
CA ARG A 53 7.90 23.37 -10.00
C ARG A 53 6.68 22.50 -9.67
N THR A 54 5.93 22.04 -10.68
CA THR A 54 4.78 21.15 -10.47
C THR A 54 5.23 19.78 -9.98
N MET A 55 6.28 19.21 -10.58
CA MET A 55 6.87 17.94 -10.12
C MET A 55 7.37 18.01 -8.68
N LEU A 56 8.13 19.05 -8.35
CA LEU A 56 8.73 19.23 -7.04
C LEU A 56 7.65 19.41 -5.97
N THR A 57 6.61 20.20 -6.26
CA THR A 57 5.49 20.44 -5.31
C THR A 57 4.65 19.19 -5.10
N SER A 58 4.33 18.46 -6.16
CA SER A 58 3.58 17.19 -6.08
C SER A 58 4.41 16.12 -5.37
N ALA A 59 5.67 15.93 -5.76
CA ALA A 59 6.58 15.00 -5.09
C ALA A 59 6.75 15.35 -3.61
N ALA A 60 6.97 16.61 -3.25
CA ALA A 60 7.11 17.04 -1.87
C ALA A 60 5.85 16.72 -1.04
N SER A 61 4.67 17.05 -1.55
CA SER A 61 3.40 16.84 -0.83
C SER A 61 3.10 15.35 -0.64
N PHE A 62 3.20 14.55 -1.70
CA PHE A 62 2.95 13.11 -1.61
C PHE A 62 4.00 12.39 -0.75
N SER A 63 5.29 12.77 -0.86
CA SER A 63 6.35 12.22 0.00
C SER A 63 6.14 12.57 1.46
N PHE A 64 5.73 13.81 1.76
CA PHE A 64 5.53 14.28 3.13
C PHE A 64 4.35 13.56 3.80
N PHE A 65 3.20 13.51 3.13
CA PHE A 65 2.02 12.81 3.67
C PHE A 65 2.25 11.31 3.80
N LEU A 66 2.92 10.67 2.83
CA LEU A 66 3.21 9.24 2.90
C LEU A 66 4.33 8.91 3.89
N ALA A 67 5.30 9.80 4.13
CA ALA A 67 6.32 9.62 5.17
C ALA A 67 5.69 9.64 6.57
N ILE A 68 4.76 10.59 6.84
CA ILE A 68 4.04 10.66 8.12
C ILE A 68 3.05 9.51 8.24
N GLY A 69 2.25 9.25 7.20
CA GLY A 69 1.30 8.14 7.17
C GLY A 69 1.98 6.78 7.32
N SER A 70 3.18 6.62 6.77
CA SER A 70 3.99 5.41 6.96
C SER A 70 4.35 5.24 8.43
N VAL A 71 4.84 6.28 9.12
CA VAL A 71 5.18 6.20 10.56
C VAL A 71 3.98 5.83 11.41
N ILE A 72 2.84 6.49 11.20
CA ILE A 72 1.62 6.26 11.99
C ILE A 72 1.07 4.85 11.73
N ARG A 73 1.07 4.40 10.47
CA ARG A 73 0.66 3.03 10.13
C ARG A 73 1.62 1.97 10.67
N SER A 74 2.88 2.34 10.89
CA SER A 74 3.91 1.41 11.39
C SER A 74 3.75 1.05 12.85
N ASP A 75 3.08 1.88 13.65
CA ASP A 75 2.73 1.49 15.02
C ASP A 75 1.83 0.24 15.02
N GLY A 76 0.97 0.08 14.00
CA GLY A 76 0.21 -1.15 13.74
C GLY A 76 0.97 -2.26 12.98
N LEU A 77 2.23 -2.03 12.56
CA LEU A 77 3.13 -3.11 12.09
C LEU A 77 3.89 -3.76 13.24
N GLN A 78 4.01 -3.09 14.39
CA GLN A 78 4.38 -3.75 15.65
C GLN A 78 3.34 -4.83 15.99
N ASP A 79 2.06 -4.56 15.71
CA ASP A 79 0.99 -5.55 15.71
C ASP A 79 1.18 -6.65 14.64
N ASP A 80 1.91 -6.44 13.53
CA ASP A 80 2.22 -7.52 12.57
C ASP A 80 3.31 -8.48 13.09
N GLN A 81 4.26 -8.02 13.92
CA GLN A 81 5.13 -8.92 14.68
C GLN A 81 4.34 -9.67 15.77
N LEU A 82 3.36 -9.02 16.41
CA LEU A 82 2.41 -9.70 17.32
C LEU A 82 1.45 -10.64 16.56
N ARG A 83 1.09 -10.37 15.30
CA ARG A 83 0.35 -11.28 14.40
C ARG A 83 1.20 -12.40 13.82
N MET A 84 2.53 -12.34 13.90
CA MET A 84 3.35 -13.54 13.73
C MET A 84 3.25 -14.47 14.96
N LEU A 85 2.95 -13.92 16.14
CA LEU A 85 2.69 -14.70 17.37
C LEU A 85 1.24 -15.16 17.50
N VAL A 86 0.28 -14.45 16.91
CA VAL A 86 -1.14 -14.86 16.85
C VAL A 86 -1.40 -15.49 15.48
N PRO A 87 -1.75 -16.78 15.38
CA PRO A 87 -1.97 -17.45 14.10
C PRO A 87 -3.31 -17.00 13.49
N VAL A 88 -3.38 -15.75 13.04
CA VAL A 88 -4.37 -15.34 12.05
C VAL A 88 -3.75 -15.75 10.72
N PRO A 89 -4.33 -16.71 9.97
CA PRO A 89 -3.76 -17.12 8.70
C PRO A 89 -3.64 -15.86 7.83
N ALA A 90 -2.40 -15.45 7.59
CA ALA A 90 -2.09 -14.33 6.74
C ALA A 90 -2.61 -14.69 5.35
N VAL A 91 -3.73 -14.10 4.96
CA VAL A 91 -4.24 -14.18 3.59
C VAL A 91 -3.24 -13.41 2.74
N ARG A 92 -2.20 -14.11 2.28
CA ARG A 92 -1.07 -13.54 1.57
C ARG A 92 -1.45 -13.22 0.12
N SER A 93 -2.52 -13.85 -0.35
CA SER A 93 -3.05 -13.73 -1.70
C SER A 93 -4.59 -13.71 -1.67
N ARG A 94 -5.22 -12.90 -2.51
CA ARG A 94 -6.68 -12.92 -2.70
C ARG A 94 -7.20 -14.32 -3.08
N ALA A 95 -6.35 -15.17 -3.67
CA ALA A 95 -6.67 -16.56 -3.97
C ALA A 95 -6.80 -17.41 -2.69
N GLU A 96 -5.90 -17.25 -1.72
CA GLU A 96 -5.98 -17.96 -0.43
C GLU A 96 -7.19 -17.50 0.38
N GLY A 97 -7.53 -16.20 0.29
CA GLY A 97 -8.72 -15.64 0.94
C GLY A 97 -10.02 -16.23 0.38
N LEU A 98 -10.09 -16.37 -0.95
CA LEU A 98 -11.23 -17.01 -1.62
C LEU A 98 -11.34 -18.49 -1.25
N GLN A 99 -10.22 -19.21 -1.09
CA GLN A 99 -10.23 -20.60 -0.67
C GLN A 99 -10.73 -20.77 0.76
N LEU A 100 -10.30 -19.90 1.69
CA LEU A 100 -10.79 -19.92 3.07
C LEU A 100 -12.28 -19.54 3.16
N MET A 101 -12.74 -18.58 2.34
CA MET A 101 -14.16 -18.24 2.26
C MET A 101 -15.00 -19.38 1.66
N ARG A 102 -14.51 -20.07 0.62
CA ARG A 102 -15.17 -21.25 0.05
C ARG A 102 -15.23 -22.41 1.04
N ALA A 103 -14.12 -22.70 1.73
CA ALA A 103 -14.07 -23.77 2.74
C ALA A 103 -15.06 -23.51 3.89
N ARG A 104 -15.18 -22.26 4.36
CA ARG A 104 -16.18 -21.89 5.38
C ARG A 104 -17.62 -21.97 4.86
N TRP A 105 -17.86 -21.50 3.64
CA TRP A 105 -19.20 -21.55 3.02
C TRP A 105 -19.67 -22.99 2.78
N GLU A 106 -18.77 -23.89 2.38
CA GLU A 106 -19.08 -25.31 2.22
C GLU A 106 -19.40 -25.98 3.56
N ALA A 107 -18.66 -25.65 4.63
CA ALA A 107 -18.96 -26.14 5.98
C ALA A 107 -20.34 -25.66 6.47
N GLU A 108 -20.71 -24.41 6.21
CA GLU A 108 -22.03 -23.88 6.55
C GLU A 108 -23.15 -24.53 5.73
N ARG A 109 -22.92 -24.82 4.44
CA ARG A 109 -23.91 -25.52 3.59
C ARG A 109 -24.17 -26.95 4.05
N LEU A 110 -23.14 -27.65 4.53
CA LEU A 110 -23.28 -28.99 5.11
C LEU A 110 -24.01 -28.96 6.45
N SER A 111 -23.81 -27.91 7.26
CA SER A 111 -24.52 -27.75 8.53
C SER A 111 -26.00 -27.46 8.36
N LYS A 112 -26.38 -26.68 7.33
CA LYS A 112 -27.78 -26.32 7.05
C LYS A 112 -28.55 -27.39 6.29
N ASN A 113 -27.87 -28.30 5.58
CA ASN A 113 -28.54 -29.34 4.81
C ASN A 113 -27.88 -30.72 5.04
N PRO A 114 -28.30 -31.45 6.09
CA PRO A 114 -27.68 -32.71 6.52
C PRO A 114 -27.68 -33.82 5.45
N GLN A 115 -28.57 -33.74 4.47
CA GLN A 115 -28.71 -34.72 3.38
C GLN A 115 -27.51 -34.75 2.42
N LEU A 116 -26.77 -33.65 2.26
CA LEU A 116 -25.60 -33.56 1.36
C LEU A 116 -24.34 -34.23 1.93
N ARG A 117 -24.31 -34.59 3.22
CA ARG A 117 -23.19 -35.29 3.85
C ARG A 117 -23.16 -36.79 3.52
N VAL A 118 -24.32 -37.36 3.20
CA VAL A 118 -24.48 -38.80 2.92
C VAL A 118 -24.10 -39.14 1.47
N ASP A 119 -24.34 -38.21 0.54
CA ASP A 119 -24.06 -38.37 -0.90
C ASP A 119 -22.55 -38.36 -1.23
N LYS A 120 -21.74 -37.63 -0.46
CA LYS A 120 -20.28 -37.53 -0.68
C LYS A 120 -19.43 -38.66 -0.07
N SER A 121 -20.04 -39.64 0.60
CA SER A 121 -19.32 -40.77 1.24
C SER A 121 -19.49 -42.12 0.51
N GLN A 122 -20.05 -42.10 -0.70
CA GLN A 122 -20.04 -43.20 -1.67
C GLN A 122 -19.11 -42.80 -2.83
#